data_AF-A0A9J6EXA8-F1
#
_entry.id   AF-A0A9J6EXA8-F1
#
_cell.length_a   1.000
_cell.length_b   1.000
_cell.length_c   1.000
_cell.angle_alpha   90.00
_cell.angle_beta   90.00
_cell.angle_gamma   90.00
#
_symmetry.space_group_name_H-M   'P 1'
#
loop_
_entity.id
_entity.type
_entity.pdbx_description
1 polymer ?
#
loop_
_entity_poly.entity_id
_entity_poly.type
_entity_poly.pdbx_seq_one_letter_code
_entity_poly.pdbx_strand_id
1 'polypeptide(L)'
;MVDERKYLSNCKWSSSAPLRTITVRDAMSDLPEIRNGAKMNEIPYGAQALTPFQKVLRAGGAVLRDHVCKEMAPLVEARMQHVPLGPGSDWRDLPNIVVRLSDGVTYTKKLRYTHHDPKNGKSSTGALRGVCPCASDKPCDPLCRQDNTLDPMVPASHWQ
;
A
#
# COMPACT_ATOMS: atom_id res chain seq x y z
N MET A 1 -5.21 1.66 -31.71
CA MET A 1 -6.00 1.77 -32.95
C MET A 1 -6.45 3.21 -33.03
N VAL A 2 -6.14 3.91 -34.12
CA VAL A 2 -6.69 5.25 -34.40
C VAL A 2 -7.30 5.13 -35.79
N ASP A 3 -8.57 5.47 -35.93
CA ASP A 3 -9.34 5.31 -37.18
C ASP A 3 -9.20 3.89 -37.77
N GLU A 4 -9.40 2.87 -36.93
CA GLU A 4 -9.26 1.45 -37.29
C GLU A 4 -7.87 1.03 -37.80
N ARG A 5 -6.84 1.86 -37.64
CA ARG A 5 -5.46 1.53 -38.03
C ARG A 5 -4.59 1.24 -36.82
N LYS A 6 -3.80 0.17 -36.93
CA LYS A 6 -2.77 -0.20 -35.95
C LYS A 6 -1.46 0.45 -36.34
N TYR A 7 -1.04 1.43 -35.55
CA TYR A 7 0.29 2.03 -35.67
C TYR A 7 1.27 1.27 -34.79
N LEU A 8 2.40 0.89 -35.36
CA LEU A 8 3.51 0.24 -34.66
C LEU A 8 4.72 1.18 -34.70
N SER A 9 5.55 1.13 -33.66
CA SER A 9 6.84 1.81 -33.67
C SER A 9 7.86 1.02 -34.50
N ASN A 10 8.99 1.63 -34.82
CA ASN A 10 10.15 0.97 -35.41
C ASN A 10 10.98 0.16 -34.39
N CYS A 11 10.47 -0.06 -33.17
CA CYS A 11 11.18 -0.80 -32.14
C CYS A 11 11.31 -2.28 -32.53
N LYS A 12 12.55 -2.75 -32.67
CA LYS A 12 12.86 -4.14 -33.04
C LYS A 12 12.81 -5.10 -31.84
N TRP A 13 12.92 -4.58 -30.62
CA TRP A 13 12.94 -5.34 -29.38
C TRP A 13 11.51 -5.44 -28.83
N SER A 14 10.79 -6.51 -29.20
CA SER A 14 9.38 -6.71 -28.82
C SER A 14 9.18 -7.77 -27.74
N SER A 15 10.09 -8.74 -27.63
CA SER A 15 9.98 -9.88 -26.71
C SER A 15 11.13 -9.99 -25.70
N SER A 16 12.22 -9.27 -25.92
CA SER A 16 13.40 -9.29 -25.05
C SER A 16 14.14 -7.95 -25.12
N ALA A 17 15.09 -7.76 -24.20
CA ALA A 17 16.02 -6.65 -24.22
C ALA A 17 17.41 -7.17 -23.78
N PRO A 18 18.51 -6.50 -24.18
CA PRO A 18 19.87 -6.94 -23.84
C PRO A 18 20.18 -6.95 -22.33
N LEU A 19 19.49 -6.12 -21.54
CA LEU A 19 19.69 -5.99 -20.11
C LEU A 19 18.47 -6.49 -19.35
N ARG A 20 18.69 -7.06 -18.16
CA ARG A 20 17.61 -7.43 -17.24
C ARG A 20 16.83 -6.20 -16.77
N THR A 21 15.60 -6.42 -16.35
CA THR A 21 14.76 -5.40 -15.71
C THR A 21 15.41 -4.89 -14.42
N ILE A 22 15.30 -3.58 -14.18
CA ILE A 22 15.68 -2.92 -12.93
C ILE A 22 14.57 -3.12 -11.89
N THR A 23 14.94 -3.57 -10.70
CA THR A 23 14.01 -3.85 -9.59
C THR A 23 13.97 -2.71 -8.57
N VAL A 24 12.99 -2.73 -7.66
CA VAL A 24 12.95 -1.80 -6.51
C VAL A 24 14.24 -1.91 -5.68
N ARG A 25 14.76 -3.13 -5.48
CA ARG A 25 16.05 -3.35 -4.81
C ARG A 25 17.19 -2.64 -5.54
N ASP A 26 17.24 -2.72 -6.87
CA ASP A 26 18.28 -2.04 -7.64
C ASP A 26 18.21 -0.51 -7.50
N ALA A 27 17.00 0.03 -7.35
CA ALA A 27 16.76 1.46 -7.33
C ALA A 27 17.05 2.13 -5.97
N MET A 28 16.67 1.50 -4.86
CA MET A 28 16.61 2.19 -3.56
C MET A 28 17.15 1.40 -2.35
N SER A 29 17.83 0.27 -2.56
CA SER A 29 18.37 -0.53 -1.45
C SER A 29 19.54 0.11 -0.69
N ASP A 30 20.13 1.19 -1.20
CA ASP A 30 21.22 1.93 -0.56
C ASP A 30 20.74 3.18 0.18
N LEU A 31 19.44 3.49 0.14
CA LEU A 31 18.87 4.64 0.84
C LEU A 31 18.79 4.34 2.35
N PRO A 32 19.09 5.33 3.21
CA PRO A 32 18.93 5.19 4.65
C PRO A 32 17.45 5.09 5.05
N GLU A 33 17.20 4.45 6.18
CA GLU A 33 15.86 4.38 6.77
C GLU A 33 15.39 5.78 7.20
N ILE A 34 14.13 6.11 6.90
CA ILE A 34 13.46 7.34 7.33
C ILE A 34 12.09 6.99 7.93
N ARG A 35 11.57 7.88 8.77
CA ARG A 35 10.25 7.72 9.43
C ARG A 35 9.15 8.45 8.67
N ASN A 36 7.90 8.10 8.95
CA ASN A 36 6.71 8.84 8.51
C ASN A 36 6.88 10.35 8.79
N GLY A 37 6.65 11.20 7.78
CA GLY A 37 6.83 12.65 7.90
C GLY A 37 8.29 13.14 7.88
N ALA A 38 9.25 12.32 7.44
CA ALA A 38 10.62 12.79 7.23
C ALA A 38 10.66 13.95 6.23
N LYS A 39 11.30 15.05 6.63
CA LYS A 39 11.27 16.35 5.94
C LYS A 39 12.63 17.05 5.83
N MET A 40 13.72 16.32 6.10
CA MET A 40 15.07 16.85 5.94
C MET A 40 15.45 16.80 4.46
N ASN A 41 15.66 17.96 3.84
CA ASN A 41 15.97 18.05 2.41
C ASN A 41 17.34 17.47 2.05
N GLU A 42 18.29 17.50 2.98
CA GLU A 42 19.64 16.95 2.78
C GLU A 42 20.02 16.05 3.96
N ILE A 43 20.45 14.83 3.65
CA ILE A 43 20.98 13.86 4.61
C ILE A 43 22.18 13.13 3.99
N PRO A 44 23.09 12.55 4.78
CA PRO A 44 24.12 11.67 4.22
C PRO A 44 23.51 10.36 3.71
N TYR A 45 24.05 9.79 2.63
CA TYR A 45 23.65 8.44 2.16
C TYR A 45 23.91 7.34 3.20
N GLY A 46 24.91 7.51 4.08
CA GLY A 46 25.27 6.52 5.10
C GLY A 46 25.96 5.25 4.58
N ALA A 47 25.84 4.93 3.28
CA ALA A 47 26.49 3.78 2.65
C ALA A 47 26.97 4.08 1.21
N GLN A 48 27.83 3.21 0.69
CA GLN A 48 28.22 3.21 -0.73
C GLN A 48 27.10 2.66 -1.62
N ALA A 49 27.12 3.03 -2.90
CA ALA A 49 26.20 2.51 -3.90
C ALA A 49 26.39 1.00 -4.08
N LEU A 50 25.31 0.22 -3.99
CA LEU A 50 25.36 -1.24 -4.01
C LEU A 50 25.21 -1.79 -5.45
N THR A 51 24.34 -1.20 -6.26
CA THR A 51 24.00 -1.68 -7.61
C THR A 51 24.60 -0.78 -8.70
N PRO A 52 24.78 -1.29 -9.93
CA PRO A 52 25.20 -0.46 -11.07
C PRO A 52 24.26 0.73 -11.31
N PHE A 53 22.95 0.53 -11.09
CA PHE A 53 21.94 1.57 -11.21
C PHE A 53 22.18 2.71 -10.21
N GLN A 54 22.40 2.38 -8.93
CA GLN A 54 22.72 3.35 -7.89
C GLN A 54 24.04 4.08 -8.17
N LYS A 55 25.08 3.37 -8.65
CA LYS A 55 26.38 3.99 -9.00
C LYS A 55 26.22 5.07 -10.06
N VAL A 56 25.41 4.81 -11.08
CA VAL A 56 25.12 5.78 -12.15
C VAL A 56 24.34 6.97 -11.60
N LEU A 57 23.24 6.74 -10.88
CA LEU A 57 22.40 7.83 -10.36
C LEU A 57 23.10 8.71 -9.33
N ARG A 58 23.96 8.11 -8.49
CA ARG A 58 24.68 8.87 -7.46
C ARG A 58 25.85 9.67 -8.03
N ALA A 59 26.45 9.22 -9.14
CA ALA A 59 27.61 9.87 -9.77
C ALA A 59 28.75 10.23 -8.76
N GLY A 60 28.96 9.38 -7.75
CA GLY A 60 29.95 9.62 -6.68
C GLY A 60 29.51 10.60 -5.58
N GLY A 61 28.27 11.09 -5.61
CA GLY A 61 27.71 11.99 -4.61
C GLY A 61 27.58 11.38 -3.22
N ALA A 62 27.96 12.17 -2.21
CA ALA A 62 27.89 11.79 -0.80
C ALA A 62 26.65 12.32 -0.06
N VAL A 63 25.98 13.34 -0.62
CA VAL A 63 24.77 13.96 -0.05
C VAL A 63 23.54 13.44 -0.80
N LEU A 64 22.59 12.91 -0.05
CA LEU A 64 21.28 12.49 -0.52
C LEU A 64 20.29 13.65 -0.34
N ARG A 65 19.62 14.02 -1.43
CA ARG A 65 18.63 15.08 -1.45
C ARG A 65 17.23 14.53 -1.61
N ASP A 66 16.26 15.20 -1.01
CA ASP A 66 14.83 14.95 -1.19
C ASP A 66 14.39 13.51 -0.83
N HIS A 67 15.13 12.84 0.07
CA HIS A 67 14.68 11.59 0.71
C HIS A 67 13.70 11.89 1.84
N VAL A 68 12.58 12.48 1.45
CA VAL A 68 11.50 12.96 2.30
C VAL A 68 10.22 12.19 1.99
N CYS A 69 9.34 12.05 2.97
CA CYS A 69 8.05 11.39 2.78
C CYS A 69 6.93 12.16 3.47
N LYS A 70 5.73 12.02 2.93
CA LYS A 70 4.53 12.68 3.47
C LYS A 70 4.28 12.22 4.90
N GLU A 71 3.86 13.15 5.75
CA GLU A 71 3.37 12.83 7.09
C GLU A 71 1.93 12.27 6.98
N MET A 72 1.78 11.01 7.32
CA MET A 72 0.52 10.27 7.27
C MET A 72 -0.18 10.35 8.63
N ALA A 73 -1.51 10.41 8.61
CA ALA A 73 -2.32 10.45 9.83
C ALA A 73 -2.10 9.20 10.69
N PRO A 74 -2.25 9.29 12.04
CA PRO A 74 -1.95 8.19 12.96
C PRO A 74 -2.61 6.85 12.62
N LEU A 75 -3.87 6.87 12.15
CA LEU A 75 -4.57 5.66 11.72
C LEU A 75 -3.92 5.00 10.49
N VAL A 76 -3.45 5.80 9.53
CA VAL A 76 -2.83 5.29 8.30
C VAL A 76 -1.42 4.79 8.58
N GLU A 77 -0.68 5.50 9.44
CA GLU A 77 0.60 5.01 9.97
C GLU A 77 0.46 3.65 10.66
N ALA A 78 -0.52 3.51 11.55
CA ALA A 78 -0.80 2.24 12.23
C ALA A 78 -1.13 1.12 11.22
N ARG A 79 -1.91 1.41 10.17
CA ARG A 79 -2.16 0.44 9.09
C ARG A 79 -0.88 0.01 8.41
N MET A 80 -0.05 0.94 7.96
CA MET A 80 1.22 0.63 7.28
C MET A 80 2.15 -0.22 8.17
N GLN A 81 2.21 0.05 9.46
CA GLN A 81 3.02 -0.73 10.42
C GLN A 81 2.54 -2.18 10.59
N HIS A 82 1.26 -2.47 10.32
CA HIS A 82 0.67 -3.79 10.49
C HIS A 82 0.52 -4.57 9.18
N VAL A 83 0.94 -4.00 8.03
CA VAL A 83 1.07 -4.78 6.79
C VAL A 83 2.29 -5.70 6.93
N PRO A 84 2.15 -7.03 6.77
CA PRO A 84 3.29 -7.93 6.81
C PRO A 84 4.32 -7.60 5.73
N LEU A 85 5.60 -7.87 5.99
CA LEU A 85 6.69 -7.63 5.02
C LEU A 85 6.79 -8.71 3.93
N GLY A 86 5.81 -9.61 3.84
CA GLY A 86 5.75 -10.68 2.84
C GLY A 86 5.52 -10.13 1.43
N PRO A 87 6.10 -10.75 0.38
CA PRO A 87 5.81 -10.35 -1.00
C PRO A 87 4.31 -10.47 -1.30
N GLY A 88 3.71 -9.39 -1.80
CA GLY A 88 2.29 -9.36 -2.15
C GLY A 88 1.34 -9.04 -0.99
N SER A 89 1.86 -8.75 0.21
CA SER A 89 1.04 -8.35 1.35
C SER A 89 0.38 -6.99 1.13
N ASP A 90 -0.89 -6.88 1.53
CA ASP A 90 -1.67 -5.64 1.42
C ASP A 90 -2.71 -5.48 2.56
N TRP A 91 -3.72 -4.64 2.33
CA TRP A 91 -4.75 -4.33 3.32
C TRP A 91 -5.54 -5.56 3.80
N ARG A 92 -5.63 -6.62 2.98
CA ARG A 92 -6.33 -7.87 3.31
C ARG A 92 -5.64 -8.66 4.42
N ASP A 93 -4.35 -8.39 4.63
CA ASP A 93 -3.53 -9.02 5.66
C ASP A 93 -3.56 -8.24 6.98
N LEU A 94 -4.28 -7.12 7.05
CA LEU A 94 -4.38 -6.35 8.28
C LEU A 94 -5.14 -7.12 9.36
N PRO A 95 -4.63 -7.14 10.60
CA PRO A 95 -5.30 -7.83 11.69
C PRO A 95 -6.52 -7.02 12.17
N ASN A 96 -7.64 -7.69 12.44
CA ASN A 96 -8.81 -7.05 13.04
C ASN A 96 -8.66 -6.94 14.58
N ILE A 97 -7.77 -6.04 15.01
CA ILE A 97 -7.38 -5.81 16.41
C ILE A 97 -7.51 -4.33 16.81
N VAL A 98 -7.49 -4.08 18.11
CA VAL A 98 -7.43 -2.73 18.69
C VAL A 98 -5.95 -2.36 18.89
N VAL A 99 -5.56 -1.18 18.42
CA VAL A 99 -4.20 -0.64 18.49
C VAL A 99 -4.26 0.79 19.02
N ARG A 100 -3.31 1.18 19.86
CA ARG A 100 -3.12 2.58 20.29
C ARG A 100 -2.42 3.34 19.18
N LEU A 101 -2.98 4.46 18.74
CA LEU A 101 -2.42 5.29 17.68
C LEU A 101 -1.24 6.14 18.19
N SER A 102 -0.45 6.67 17.26
CA SER A 102 0.74 7.49 17.56
C SER A 102 0.43 8.84 18.23
N ASP A 103 -0.82 9.28 18.24
CA ASP A 103 -1.27 10.44 19.03
C ASP A 103 -1.27 10.18 20.55
N GLY A 104 -1.08 8.93 20.97
CA GLY A 104 -1.01 8.52 22.36
C GLY A 104 -2.34 8.52 23.10
N VAL A 105 -3.44 8.95 22.50
CA VAL A 105 -4.75 9.07 23.18
C VAL A 105 -5.84 8.26 22.51
N THR A 106 -5.72 8.01 21.20
CA THR A 106 -6.75 7.34 20.42
C THR A 106 -6.44 5.85 20.30
N TYR A 107 -7.48 5.03 20.39
CA TYR A 107 -7.44 3.60 20.07
C TYR A 107 -8.31 3.31 18.86
N THR A 108 -7.87 2.38 18.01
CA THR A 108 -8.72 1.86 16.94
C THR A 108 -9.86 1.01 17.50
N LYS A 109 -10.87 0.77 16.68
CA LYS A 109 -11.95 -0.18 16.96
C LYS A 109 -11.77 -1.42 16.09
N LYS A 110 -12.28 -2.57 16.54
CA LYS A 110 -12.41 -3.73 15.66
C LYS A 110 -13.51 -3.47 14.64
N LEU A 111 -13.25 -3.86 13.39
CA LEU A 111 -14.25 -3.90 12.35
C LEU A 111 -15.28 -4.99 12.68
N ARG A 112 -16.57 -4.63 12.65
CA ARG A 112 -17.67 -5.53 12.95
C ARG A 112 -18.33 -6.01 11.68
N TYR A 113 -18.36 -7.33 11.49
CA TYR A 113 -19.11 -7.99 10.42
C TYR A 113 -20.51 -8.33 10.92
N THR A 114 -21.49 -7.53 10.51
CA THR A 114 -22.88 -7.58 11.01
C THR A 114 -23.86 -8.19 10.03
N HIS A 115 -23.45 -8.42 8.78
CA HIS A 115 -24.33 -8.85 7.70
C HIS A 115 -23.84 -10.13 7.03
N HIS A 116 -24.78 -10.93 6.54
CA HIS A 116 -24.47 -12.03 5.66
C HIS A 116 -24.04 -11.48 4.28
N ASP A 117 -23.01 -12.10 3.71
CA ASP A 117 -22.56 -11.84 2.35
C ASP A 117 -22.74 -13.15 1.56
N PRO A 118 -23.80 -13.28 0.74
CA PRO A 118 -24.05 -14.50 -0.03
C PRO A 118 -22.95 -14.83 -1.03
N LYS A 119 -22.21 -13.82 -1.52
CA LYS A 119 -21.15 -14.01 -2.52
C LYS A 119 -19.88 -14.59 -1.85
N ASN A 120 -19.55 -14.09 -0.66
CA ASN A 120 -18.32 -14.47 0.07
C ASN A 120 -18.54 -15.52 1.18
N GLY A 121 -19.80 -15.86 1.48
CA GLY A 121 -20.18 -16.82 2.51
C GLY A 121 -19.78 -16.41 3.92
N LYS A 122 -19.57 -17.43 4.78
CA LYS A 122 -19.05 -17.26 6.15
C LYS A 122 -17.57 -17.66 6.20
N SER A 123 -16.85 -17.17 7.19
CA SER A 123 -15.50 -17.66 7.48
C SER A 123 -15.53 -19.12 7.95
N SER A 124 -14.35 -19.76 8.02
CA SER A 124 -14.19 -21.11 8.58
C SER A 124 -14.68 -21.26 10.02
N THR A 125 -14.72 -20.16 10.78
CA THR A 125 -15.23 -20.11 12.16
C THR A 125 -16.74 -19.86 12.25
N GLY A 126 -17.41 -19.72 11.10
CA GLY A 126 -18.83 -19.36 11.03
C GLY A 126 -19.11 -17.86 11.17
N ALA A 127 -18.09 -17.03 11.36
CA ALA A 127 -18.27 -15.57 11.43
C ALA A 127 -18.77 -14.99 10.08
N LEU A 128 -19.61 -13.95 10.18
CA LEU A 128 -20.10 -13.18 9.04
C LEU A 128 -18.97 -12.41 8.34
N ARG A 129 -19.22 -12.01 7.08
CA ARG A 129 -18.24 -11.28 6.25
C ARG A 129 -18.79 -9.96 5.68
N GLY A 130 -20.09 -9.71 5.75
CA GLY A 130 -20.69 -8.45 5.32
C GLY A 130 -20.61 -7.38 6.40
N VAL A 131 -20.26 -6.15 6.00
CA VAL A 131 -20.19 -4.97 6.89
C VAL A 131 -21.36 -4.00 6.68
N CYS A 132 -22.19 -4.22 5.66
CA CYS A 132 -23.31 -3.37 5.25
C CYS A 132 -24.41 -4.23 4.61
N PRO A 133 -25.70 -3.84 4.65
CA PRO A 133 -26.77 -4.56 3.96
C PRO A 133 -26.53 -4.77 2.46
N CYS A 134 -25.77 -3.90 1.81
CA CYS A 134 -25.41 -4.04 0.38
C CYS A 134 -24.58 -5.28 0.05
N ALA A 135 -23.99 -5.95 1.05
CA ALA A 135 -23.39 -7.26 0.86
C ALA A 135 -24.41 -8.32 0.40
N SER A 136 -25.69 -8.13 0.70
CA SER A 136 -26.83 -8.96 0.24
C SER A 136 -27.71 -8.23 -0.79
N ASP A 137 -27.12 -7.34 -1.60
CA ASP A 137 -27.80 -6.57 -2.66
C ASP A 137 -28.96 -5.68 -2.16
N LYS A 138 -28.93 -5.28 -0.88
CA LYS A 138 -29.87 -4.31 -0.29
C LYS A 138 -29.29 -2.88 -0.33
N PRO A 139 -30.11 -1.82 -0.23
CA PRO A 139 -29.61 -0.45 -0.11
C PRO A 139 -28.66 -0.27 1.07
N CYS A 140 -27.63 0.57 0.91
CA CYS A 140 -26.72 0.91 2.00
C CYS A 140 -27.44 1.63 3.14
N ASP A 141 -27.12 1.24 4.37
CA ASP A 141 -27.52 1.98 5.58
C ASP A 141 -26.34 2.86 6.04
N PRO A 142 -26.47 4.20 6.06
CA PRO A 142 -25.43 5.10 6.54
C PRO A 142 -24.95 4.80 7.97
N LEU A 143 -25.80 4.21 8.81
CA LEU A 143 -25.45 3.83 10.19
C LEU A 143 -24.51 2.63 10.26
N CYS A 144 -24.38 1.86 9.18
CA CYS A 144 -23.42 0.76 9.09
C CYS A 144 -21.98 1.23 8.89
N ARG A 145 -21.76 2.54 8.67
CA ARG A 145 -20.42 3.09 8.53
C ARG A 145 -19.63 2.94 9.83
N GLN A 146 -18.46 2.34 9.73
CA GLN A 146 -17.53 2.14 10.83
C GLN A 146 -16.24 2.90 10.56
N ASP A 147 -15.98 3.93 11.36
CA ASP A 147 -14.75 4.70 11.31
C ASP A 147 -13.74 4.25 12.37
N ASN A 148 -12.47 4.64 12.17
CA ASN A 148 -11.36 4.37 13.08
C ASN A 148 -11.09 2.87 13.33
N THR A 149 -11.25 2.04 12.30
CA THR A 149 -10.88 0.63 12.32
C THR A 149 -9.53 0.41 11.64
N LEU A 150 -8.72 -0.51 12.16
CA LEU A 150 -7.41 -0.84 11.56
C LEU A 150 -7.63 -1.48 10.19
N ASP A 151 -8.38 -2.58 10.13
CA ASP A 151 -8.94 -3.13 8.90
C ASP A 151 -9.92 -2.11 8.28
N PRO A 152 -9.59 -1.51 7.12
CA PRO A 152 -10.41 -0.48 6.52
C PRO A 152 -11.77 -1.06 6.11
N MET A 153 -12.85 -0.42 6.55
CA MET A 153 -14.17 -0.69 5.98
C MET A 153 -14.19 -0.19 4.53
N VAL A 154 -13.97 -1.08 3.57
CA VAL A 154 -14.08 -0.76 2.14
C VAL A 154 -15.52 -1.01 1.69
N PRO A 155 -16.24 -0.01 1.15
CA PRO A 155 -17.55 -0.23 0.58
C PRO A 155 -17.46 -1.21 -0.59
N ALA A 156 -18.32 -2.24 -0.62
CA ALA A 156 -18.40 -3.18 -1.74
C ALA A 156 -18.69 -2.49 -3.10
N SER A 157 -19.24 -1.27 -3.07
CA SER A 157 -19.59 -0.47 -4.25
C SER A 157 -18.41 0.19 -4.98
N HIS A 158 -17.17 0.05 -4.48
CA HIS A 158 -15.98 0.60 -5.15
C HIS A 158 -15.14 -0.44 -5.90
N TRP A 159 -15.63 -1.67 -6.01
CA TRP A 159 -14.96 -2.77 -6.73
C TRP A 159 -15.82 -3.34 -7.88
N GLN A 160 -16.53 -2.48 -8.61
CA GLN A 160 -17.12 -2.81 -9.92
C GLN A 160 -16.53 -1.90 -11.00
#